data_AF-K5DCZ7-F1
#
_entry.id   AF-K5DCZ7-F1
#
_cell.length_a   1.000
_cell.length_b   1.000
_cell.length_c   1.000
_cell.angle_alpha   90.00
_cell.angle_beta   90.00
_cell.angle_gamma   90.00
#
_symmetry.space_group_name_H-M   'P 1'
#
loop_
_entity.id
_entity.type
_entity.pdbx_description
1 polymer ?
#
loop_
_entity_poly.entity_id
_entity_poly.type
_entity_poly.pdbx_seq_one_letter_code
_entity_poly.pdbx_strand_id
1 'polypeptide(L)'
;MRWRFVGAAIGVLMMLTNVADAAVIGGSSSSSFLTADLTVAAIVSADVDIGPSISGTAPLAYDLNAPLVDVAADAGVAATITLVDVNATSVAASASSTVDGGFGSRNAVGTQSFQGFDLSIGVLPDIIAPPTIVPDVISITAEAITVTSTVDGDFGALASAGTLNVTNLQVFANGNLVATLNGDISENFNVVGLSTALAGATLTLNQQPSLTGDGASSRGLVTNAINLNLNDVNAGGVGLLSGDVLVGMTGASLNASAVPEPSSLAIFGLASVGGVYWSRRRRVASPRS
;
A
#
# COMPACT_ATOMS: atom_id res chain seq x y z
N MET A 1 5.95 -3.72 -65.08
CA MET A 1 4.75 -3.63 -64.21
C MET A 1 4.93 -4.28 -62.83
N ARG A 2 5.67 -5.39 -62.69
CA ARG A 2 5.77 -6.15 -61.42
C ARG A 2 6.36 -5.39 -60.21
N TRP A 3 7.29 -4.45 -60.40
CA TRP A 3 7.92 -3.70 -59.29
C TRP A 3 7.01 -2.63 -58.63
N ARG A 4 6.01 -2.12 -59.35
CA ARG A 4 5.06 -1.14 -58.80
C ARG A 4 4.11 -1.75 -57.77
N PHE A 5 3.77 -3.03 -57.94
CA PHE A 5 2.92 -3.77 -57.01
C PHE A 5 3.67 -4.17 -55.73
N VAL A 6 4.97 -4.45 -55.82
CA VAL A 6 5.80 -4.80 -54.63
C VAL A 6 6.00 -3.59 -53.72
N GLY A 7 6.30 -2.40 -54.29
CA GLY A 7 6.43 -1.18 -53.48
C GLY A 7 5.12 -0.74 -52.82
N ALA A 8 3.98 -0.91 -53.52
CA ALA A 8 2.66 -0.65 -52.96
C ALA A 8 2.30 -1.67 -51.87
N ALA A 9 2.63 -2.95 -52.05
CA ALA A 9 2.39 -3.99 -51.03
C ALA A 9 3.20 -3.76 -49.76
N ILE A 10 4.48 -3.37 -49.86
CA ILE A 10 5.32 -3.02 -48.68
C ILE A 10 4.78 -1.77 -47.99
N GLY A 11 4.35 -0.75 -48.75
CA GLY A 11 3.73 0.45 -48.19
C GLY A 11 2.42 0.15 -47.45
N VAL A 12 1.56 -0.71 -48.00
CA VAL A 12 0.32 -1.17 -47.34
C VAL A 12 0.62 -2.04 -46.13
N LEU A 13 1.66 -2.89 -46.18
CA LEU A 13 2.08 -3.72 -45.04
C LEU A 13 2.62 -2.88 -43.86
N MET A 14 3.29 -1.75 -44.14
CA MET A 14 3.72 -0.78 -43.13
C MET A 14 2.60 0.18 -42.67
N MET A 15 1.46 0.19 -43.36
CA MET A 15 0.24 0.93 -43.00
C MET A 15 -0.80 0.07 -42.29
N LEU A 16 -0.55 -1.24 -42.11
CA LEU A 16 -1.35 -2.04 -41.18
C LEU A 16 -1.12 -1.42 -39.80
N THR A 17 -2.13 -0.69 -39.36
CA THR A 17 -2.18 0.04 -38.11
C THR A 17 -1.96 -0.93 -36.95
N ASN A 18 -0.74 -1.00 -36.43
CA ASN A 18 -0.59 -1.40 -35.05
C ASN A 18 -1.16 -0.24 -34.23
N VAL A 19 -2.22 -0.53 -33.48
CA VAL A 19 -2.84 0.42 -32.54
C VAL A 19 -1.76 0.80 -31.52
N ALA A 20 -1.73 2.06 -31.09
CA ALA A 20 -0.88 2.45 -29.98
C ALA A 20 -1.26 1.61 -28.76
N ASP A 21 -0.35 0.76 -28.31
CA ASP A 21 -0.61 -0.15 -27.20
C ASP A 21 -0.02 0.42 -25.90
N ALA A 22 -0.77 0.31 -24.81
CA ALA A 22 -0.30 0.65 -23.47
C ALA A 22 -0.38 -0.59 -22.59
N ALA A 23 0.56 -0.72 -21.66
CA ALA A 23 0.64 -1.87 -20.78
C ALA A 23 1.02 -1.43 -19.36
N VAL A 24 0.55 -2.19 -18.39
CA VAL A 24 1.05 -2.11 -17.02
C VAL A 24 2.39 -2.85 -16.98
N ILE A 25 3.47 -2.11 -16.74
CA ILE A 25 4.85 -2.60 -16.85
C ILE A 25 5.51 -2.87 -15.51
N GLY A 26 4.92 -2.36 -14.43
CA GLY A 26 5.44 -2.53 -13.08
C GLY A 26 4.31 -2.58 -12.05
N GLY A 27 4.58 -3.30 -10.97
CA GLY A 27 3.70 -3.37 -9.82
C GLY A 27 4.50 -3.67 -8.57
N SER A 28 4.10 -3.13 -7.44
CA SER A 28 4.66 -3.47 -6.14
C SER A 28 3.55 -3.70 -5.14
N SER A 29 3.78 -4.62 -4.20
CA SER A 29 2.91 -4.81 -3.06
C SER A 29 3.73 -5.17 -1.84
N SER A 30 3.22 -4.80 -0.67
CA SER A 30 3.87 -5.02 0.60
C SER A 30 2.86 -5.23 1.72
N SER A 31 3.28 -5.93 2.75
CA SER A 31 2.56 -6.05 4.02
C SER A 31 3.57 -6.14 5.17
N SER A 32 3.33 -5.39 6.25
CA SER A 32 4.13 -5.40 7.48
C SER A 32 3.22 -5.26 8.70
N PHE A 33 3.53 -5.98 9.78
CA PHE A 33 2.60 -6.17 10.90
C PHE A 33 2.53 -4.99 11.84
N LEU A 34 3.60 -4.71 12.58
CA LEU A 34 3.58 -3.67 13.59
C LEU A 34 4.87 -2.87 13.59
N THR A 35 4.71 -1.54 13.62
CA THR A 35 5.78 -0.60 13.93
C THR A 35 5.28 0.32 15.03
N ALA A 36 6.05 0.46 16.11
CA ALA A 36 5.77 1.39 17.19
C ALA A 36 7.03 2.20 17.52
N ASP A 37 6.93 3.51 17.45
CA ASP A 37 7.95 4.44 17.94
C ASP A 37 7.32 5.28 19.05
N LEU A 38 7.64 4.94 20.29
CA LEU A 38 7.11 5.61 21.47
C LEU A 38 8.22 6.22 22.30
N THR A 39 7.97 7.44 22.74
CA THR A 39 8.87 8.21 23.60
C THR A 39 8.14 8.62 24.87
N VAL A 40 8.85 8.57 25.99
CA VAL A 40 8.36 9.13 27.25
C VAL A 40 9.19 10.34 27.59
N ALA A 41 8.53 11.48 27.83
CA ALA A 41 9.13 12.76 28.15
C ALA A 41 9.86 12.73 29.51
N ALA A 42 11.04 12.10 29.53
CA ALA A 42 12.14 12.36 30.45
C ALA A 42 13.42 11.56 30.14
N ILE A 43 13.40 10.34 29.59
CA ILE A 43 14.61 9.48 29.64
C ILE A 43 14.79 8.47 28.45
N VAL A 44 13.74 7.95 27.78
CA VAL A 44 13.89 6.75 26.91
C VAL A 44 12.91 6.71 25.72
N SER A 45 13.34 6.13 24.60
CA SER A 45 12.55 5.75 23.43
C SER A 45 12.45 4.22 23.32
N ALA A 46 11.29 3.70 22.93
CA ALA A 46 11.08 2.31 22.55
C ALA A 46 10.68 2.28 21.06
N ASP A 47 11.51 1.60 20.26
CA ASP A 47 11.24 1.33 18.85
C ASP A 47 11.04 -0.19 18.70
N VAL A 48 9.95 -0.56 18.06
CA VAL A 48 9.49 -1.94 17.91
C VAL A 48 9.02 -2.16 16.49
N ASP A 49 9.76 -2.98 15.73
CA ASP A 49 9.35 -3.49 14.42
C ASP A 49 9.26 -5.01 14.47
N ILE A 50 8.05 -5.55 14.33
CA ILE A 50 7.75 -6.95 14.66
C ILE A 50 6.76 -7.57 13.69
N GLY A 51 6.94 -8.88 13.50
CA GLY A 51 6.04 -9.75 12.79
C GLY A 51 6.48 -10.02 11.35
N PRO A 52 5.70 -10.82 10.61
CA PRO A 52 6.02 -11.09 9.22
C PRO A 52 5.90 -9.81 8.39
N SER A 53 6.96 -9.52 7.64
CA SER A 53 6.95 -8.54 6.56
C SER A 53 7.23 -9.23 5.23
N ILE A 54 6.50 -8.82 4.20
CA ILE A 54 6.66 -9.37 2.85
C ILE A 54 6.49 -8.27 1.82
N SER A 55 7.30 -8.32 0.77
CA SER A 55 7.21 -7.39 -0.34
C SER A 55 7.57 -8.09 -1.64
N GLY A 56 6.95 -7.64 -2.73
CA GLY A 56 7.22 -8.12 -4.07
C GLY A 56 7.22 -6.99 -5.09
N THR A 57 7.96 -7.19 -6.17
CA THR A 57 8.01 -6.25 -7.30
C THR A 57 7.93 -7.03 -8.62
N ALA A 58 7.06 -6.55 -9.51
CA ALA A 58 6.95 -7.03 -10.88
C ALA A 58 7.92 -6.23 -11.77
N PRO A 59 8.48 -6.86 -12.81
CA PRO A 59 7.69 -7.06 -14.04
C PRO A 59 7.20 -8.50 -14.28
N LEU A 60 7.56 -9.45 -13.41
CA LEU A 60 6.99 -10.80 -13.43
C LEU A 60 5.92 -10.92 -12.35
N ALA A 61 4.84 -11.63 -12.67
CA ALA A 61 3.77 -11.91 -11.73
C ALA A 61 4.31 -12.72 -10.54
N TYR A 62 3.77 -12.45 -9.37
CA TYR A 62 4.16 -13.10 -8.12
C TYR A 62 2.97 -13.25 -7.17
N ASP A 63 3.07 -14.26 -6.31
CA ASP A 63 2.16 -14.51 -5.19
C ASP A 63 3.02 -14.98 -4.02
N LEU A 64 3.21 -14.08 -3.06
CA LEU A 64 4.11 -14.25 -1.93
C LEU A 64 3.27 -14.30 -0.66
N ASN A 65 3.46 -15.35 0.13
CA ASN A 65 2.78 -15.55 1.40
C ASN A 65 3.83 -15.81 2.48
N ALA A 66 3.83 -15.01 3.54
CA ALA A 66 4.61 -15.29 4.73
C ALA A 66 3.97 -16.46 5.49
N PRO A 67 4.77 -17.31 6.17
CA PRO A 67 4.21 -18.32 7.06
C PRO A 67 3.37 -17.67 8.16
N LEU A 68 2.38 -18.40 8.68
CA LEU A 68 1.65 -17.96 9.87
C LEU A 68 2.61 -17.97 11.05
N VAL A 69 2.66 -16.85 11.78
CA VAL A 69 3.53 -16.67 12.95
C VAL A 69 2.71 -16.20 14.14
N ASP A 70 2.95 -16.81 15.29
CA ASP A 70 2.48 -16.32 16.58
C ASP A 70 3.42 -15.19 17.01
N VAL A 71 2.86 -14.02 17.31
CA VAL A 71 3.63 -12.84 17.67
C VAL A 71 3.34 -12.50 19.12
N ALA A 72 4.39 -12.49 19.94
CA ALA A 72 4.34 -11.95 21.30
C ALA A 72 5.59 -11.12 21.51
N ALA A 73 5.41 -9.85 21.87
CA ALA A 73 6.53 -8.95 22.07
C ALA A 73 6.21 -7.78 22.99
N ASP A 74 7.16 -7.53 23.89
CA ASP A 74 7.14 -6.47 24.86
C ASP A 74 8.36 -5.57 24.70
N ALA A 75 8.13 -4.25 24.73
CA ALA A 75 9.18 -3.26 24.82
C ALA A 75 8.98 -2.38 26.04
N GLY A 76 9.97 -2.41 26.94
CA GLY A 76 9.94 -1.71 28.21
C GLY A 76 11.03 -0.65 28.35
N VAL A 77 10.76 0.34 29.22
CA VAL A 77 11.69 1.43 29.56
C VAL A 77 12.53 1.12 30.80
N ALA A 78 12.06 0.20 31.63
CA ALA A 78 12.76 -0.32 32.79
C ALA A 78 12.35 -1.79 32.99
N ALA A 79 13.08 -2.54 33.81
CA ALA A 79 12.77 -3.94 34.15
C ALA A 79 11.35 -4.15 34.74
N THR A 80 10.63 -3.06 34.98
CA THR A 80 9.32 -3.01 35.60
C THR A 80 8.25 -2.36 34.73
N ILE A 81 8.57 -1.59 33.68
CA ILE A 81 7.57 -0.83 32.89
C ILE A 81 7.59 -1.29 31.44
N THR A 82 6.47 -1.83 30.97
CA THR A 82 6.27 -2.20 29.55
C THR A 82 5.48 -1.09 28.86
N LEU A 83 6.10 -0.43 27.88
CA LEU A 83 5.45 0.66 27.13
C LEU A 83 4.52 0.12 26.06
N VAL A 84 4.93 -0.94 25.39
CA VAL A 84 4.18 -1.61 24.33
C VAL A 84 4.25 -3.09 24.61
N ASP A 85 3.09 -3.72 24.71
CA ASP A 85 2.93 -5.17 24.72
C ASP A 85 1.98 -5.53 23.57
N VAL A 86 2.39 -6.46 22.73
CA VAL A 86 1.64 -6.90 21.56
C VAL A 86 1.61 -8.41 21.55
N ASN A 87 0.40 -8.94 21.42
CA ASN A 87 0.16 -10.35 21.21
C ASN A 87 -0.79 -10.58 20.04
N ALA A 88 -0.49 -11.57 19.21
CA ALA A 88 -1.37 -12.07 18.16
C ALA A 88 -1.17 -13.58 17.99
N THR A 89 -2.26 -14.31 18.11
CA THR A 89 -2.26 -15.79 18.02
C THR A 89 -1.97 -16.33 16.61
N SER A 90 -2.14 -15.51 15.59
CA SER A 90 -1.65 -15.82 14.25
C SER A 90 -1.58 -14.55 13.43
N VAL A 91 -0.48 -14.33 12.73
CA VAL A 91 -0.31 -13.24 11.78
C VAL A 91 0.06 -13.82 10.41
N ALA A 92 -0.69 -13.42 9.39
CA ALA A 92 -0.45 -13.77 7.99
C ALA A 92 -0.27 -12.50 7.16
N ALA A 93 0.76 -12.48 6.33
CA ALA A 93 1.06 -11.39 5.42
C ALA A 93 1.17 -11.94 3.99
N SER A 94 0.59 -11.24 3.03
CA SER A 94 0.65 -11.61 1.61
C SER A 94 0.86 -10.39 0.72
N ALA A 95 1.57 -10.61 -0.38
CA ALA A 95 1.87 -9.64 -1.41
C ALA A 95 1.77 -10.34 -2.77
N SER A 96 0.92 -9.85 -3.66
CA SER A 96 0.74 -10.43 -5.00
C SER A 96 0.61 -9.37 -6.09
N SER A 97 0.96 -9.76 -7.31
CA SER A 97 0.70 -8.95 -8.50
C SER A 97 0.54 -9.83 -9.74
N THR A 98 -0.38 -9.46 -10.62
CA THR A 98 -0.54 -10.11 -11.93
C THR A 98 0.27 -9.46 -13.03
N VAL A 99 1.05 -8.41 -12.75
CA VAL A 99 1.82 -7.67 -13.75
C VAL A 99 2.85 -8.58 -14.42
N ASP A 100 2.72 -8.74 -15.72
CA ASP A 100 3.54 -9.62 -16.58
C ASP A 100 4.09 -8.87 -17.81
N GLY A 101 3.89 -7.55 -17.87
CA GLY A 101 4.23 -6.71 -19.04
C GLY A 101 3.34 -6.94 -20.26
N GLY A 102 2.28 -7.74 -20.14
CA GLY A 102 1.27 -7.95 -21.17
C GLY A 102 0.17 -6.87 -21.17
N PHE A 103 -0.77 -7.00 -22.10
CA PHE A 103 -1.89 -6.08 -22.25
C PHE A 103 -3.03 -6.34 -21.27
N GLY A 104 -3.81 -5.30 -21.00
CA GLY A 104 -5.04 -5.36 -20.23
C GLY A 104 -4.84 -5.08 -18.74
N SER A 105 -5.95 -5.15 -18.00
CA SER A 105 -5.98 -4.85 -16.57
C SER A 105 -5.01 -5.74 -15.79
N ARG A 106 -4.28 -5.13 -14.86
CA ARG A 106 -3.42 -5.81 -13.89
C ARG A 106 -3.81 -5.41 -12.48
N ASN A 107 -3.30 -6.13 -11.50
CA ASN A 107 -3.47 -5.77 -10.09
C ASN A 107 -2.16 -5.90 -9.31
N ALA A 108 -2.11 -5.19 -8.19
CA ALA A 108 -1.19 -5.40 -7.10
C ALA A 108 -2.00 -5.38 -5.80
N VAL A 109 -1.76 -6.36 -4.93
CA VAL A 109 -2.54 -6.54 -3.69
C VAL A 109 -1.59 -6.84 -2.54
N GLY A 110 -1.66 -6.02 -1.49
CA GLY A 110 -1.05 -6.31 -0.19
C GLY A 110 -2.15 -6.60 0.83
N THR A 111 -2.09 -7.75 1.49
CA THR A 111 -3.07 -8.14 2.51
C THR A 111 -2.39 -8.56 3.78
N GLN A 112 -2.92 -8.12 4.91
CA GLN A 112 -2.55 -8.61 6.22
C GLN A 112 -3.78 -9.08 6.99
N SER A 113 -3.66 -10.23 7.64
CA SER A 113 -4.70 -10.77 8.51
C SER A 113 -4.08 -11.26 9.81
N PHE A 114 -4.71 -10.95 10.93
CA PHE A 114 -4.25 -11.41 12.23
C PHE A 114 -5.40 -11.71 13.18
N GLN A 115 -5.21 -12.72 14.03
CA GLN A 115 -6.21 -13.29 14.93
C GLN A 115 -5.78 -13.18 16.39
N GLY A 116 -6.76 -13.04 17.28
CA GLY A 116 -6.53 -12.94 18.73
C GLY A 116 -5.55 -11.83 19.06
N PHE A 117 -5.80 -10.66 18.49
CA PHE A 117 -4.96 -9.47 18.61
C PHE A 117 -5.20 -8.81 19.95
N ASP A 118 -4.10 -8.46 20.62
CA ASP A 118 -4.08 -7.67 21.84
C ASP A 118 -2.88 -6.71 21.77
N LEU A 119 -3.16 -5.42 21.88
CA LEU A 119 -2.15 -4.36 21.96
C LEU A 119 -2.42 -3.59 23.24
N SER A 120 -1.47 -3.59 24.16
CA SER A 120 -1.50 -2.83 25.40
C SER A 120 -0.37 -1.81 25.41
N ILE A 121 -0.71 -0.58 25.81
CA ILE A 121 0.23 0.53 25.88
C ILE A 121 0.24 1.12 27.28
N GLY A 122 1.45 1.38 27.78
CA GLY A 122 1.67 1.94 29.10
C GLY A 122 1.22 0.99 30.20
N VAL A 123 1.70 -0.26 30.17
CA VAL A 123 1.48 -1.23 31.23
C VAL A 123 2.35 -0.82 32.42
N LEU A 124 1.69 -0.32 33.48
CA LEU A 124 2.38 0.04 34.70
C LEU A 124 2.49 -1.17 35.64
N PRO A 125 3.67 -1.40 36.22
CA PRO A 125 3.81 -2.37 37.29
C PRO A 125 3.01 -1.92 38.51
N ASP A 126 2.51 -2.89 39.24
CA ASP A 126 1.86 -2.73 40.52
C ASP A 126 2.91 -2.41 41.61
N ILE A 127 3.41 -1.17 41.65
CA ILE A 127 4.51 -0.78 42.57
C ILE A 127 4.01 -0.58 44.02
N ILE A 128 2.70 -0.64 44.27
CA ILE A 128 2.11 -0.32 45.58
C ILE A 128 1.30 -1.51 46.06
N ALA A 129 1.84 -2.28 47.02
CA ALA A 129 1.06 -3.27 47.74
C ALA A 129 -0.07 -2.59 48.56
N PRO A 130 -1.32 -3.08 48.54
CA PRO A 130 -1.80 -4.32 47.92
C PRO A 130 -1.98 -4.19 46.41
N PRO A 131 -1.90 -5.29 45.64
CA PRO A 131 -1.91 -5.23 44.19
C PRO A 131 -3.16 -4.53 43.68
N THR A 132 -2.99 -3.29 43.23
CA THR A 132 -4.05 -2.50 42.63
C THR A 132 -3.83 -2.67 41.14
N ILE A 133 -4.69 -3.45 40.49
CA ILE A 133 -4.66 -3.62 39.03
C ILE A 133 -4.77 -2.22 38.43
N VAL A 134 -3.63 -1.67 37.97
CA VAL A 134 -3.60 -0.42 37.23
C VAL A 134 -3.95 -0.80 35.80
N PRO A 135 -5.09 -0.33 35.28
CA PRO A 135 -5.45 -0.65 33.90
C PRO A 135 -4.46 0.01 32.95
N ASP A 136 -4.23 -0.64 31.81
CA ASP A 136 -3.40 -0.09 30.74
C ASP A 136 -3.95 1.27 30.29
N VAL A 137 -3.05 2.16 29.90
CA VAL A 137 -3.39 3.50 29.42
C VAL A 137 -4.30 3.37 28.20
N ILE A 138 -3.90 2.50 27.26
CA ILE A 138 -4.71 2.10 26.09
C ILE A 138 -4.57 0.60 25.91
N SER A 139 -5.69 -0.09 25.69
CA SER A 139 -5.70 -1.48 25.24
C SER A 139 -6.62 -1.63 24.03
N ILE A 140 -6.16 -2.32 22.99
CA ILE A 140 -6.92 -2.61 21.77
C ILE A 140 -6.90 -4.11 21.57
N THR A 141 -8.08 -4.73 21.66
CA THR A 141 -8.25 -6.17 21.46
C THR A 141 -9.14 -6.43 20.25
N ALA A 142 -8.88 -7.51 19.51
CA ALA A 142 -9.74 -7.95 18.44
C ALA A 142 -9.62 -9.46 18.23
N GLU A 143 -10.71 -10.11 17.83
CA GLU A 143 -10.69 -11.52 17.48
C GLU A 143 -10.03 -11.75 16.12
N ALA A 144 -10.34 -10.87 15.16
CA ALA A 144 -9.79 -10.91 13.81
C ALA A 144 -9.68 -9.50 13.25
N ILE A 145 -8.59 -9.21 12.54
CA ILE A 145 -8.43 -8.01 11.73
C ILE A 145 -7.88 -8.43 10.38
N THR A 146 -8.52 -7.96 9.31
CA THR A 146 -8.04 -8.13 7.94
C THR A 146 -8.01 -6.78 7.24
N VAL A 147 -6.84 -6.41 6.73
CA VAL A 147 -6.61 -5.16 5.99
C VAL A 147 -6.04 -5.48 4.62
N THR A 148 -6.49 -4.74 3.61
CA THR A 148 -6.08 -4.98 2.23
C THR A 148 -5.92 -3.66 1.49
N SER A 149 -4.80 -3.51 0.81
CA SER A 149 -4.57 -2.46 -0.20
C SER A 149 -4.56 -3.11 -1.58
N THR A 150 -5.40 -2.62 -2.48
CA THR A 150 -5.43 -3.05 -3.87
C THR A 150 -5.24 -1.85 -4.79
N VAL A 151 -4.45 -2.05 -5.84
CA VAL A 151 -4.43 -1.18 -7.02
C VAL A 151 -4.68 -2.06 -8.23
N ASP A 152 -5.66 -1.72 -9.05
CA ASP A 152 -6.05 -2.48 -10.22
C ASP A 152 -6.46 -1.58 -11.39
N GLY A 153 -6.39 -2.12 -12.60
CA GLY A 153 -6.81 -1.44 -13.82
C GLY A 153 -5.78 -1.55 -14.93
N ASP A 154 -6.05 -0.83 -16.01
CA ASP A 154 -5.17 -0.69 -17.18
C ASP A 154 -4.69 0.76 -17.30
N PHE A 155 -3.78 1.01 -18.24
CA PHE A 155 -3.35 2.36 -18.59
C PHE A 155 -4.56 3.28 -18.85
N GLY A 156 -4.57 4.44 -18.19
CA GLY A 156 -5.65 5.43 -18.28
C GLY A 156 -6.82 5.21 -17.30
N ALA A 157 -6.86 4.08 -16.59
CA ALA A 157 -7.96 3.73 -15.70
C ALA A 157 -7.50 2.92 -14.47
N LEU A 158 -6.44 3.39 -13.79
CA LEU A 158 -5.95 2.78 -12.56
C LEU A 158 -6.79 3.24 -11.35
N ALA A 159 -7.42 2.27 -10.69
CA ALA A 159 -8.19 2.42 -9.47
C ALA A 159 -7.42 1.86 -8.26
N SER A 160 -7.82 2.27 -7.08
CA SER A 160 -7.25 1.78 -5.82
C SER A 160 -8.33 1.66 -4.77
N ALA A 161 -8.23 0.65 -3.92
CA ALA A 161 -9.15 0.40 -2.82
C ALA A 161 -8.39 -0.09 -1.58
N GLY A 162 -8.62 0.59 -0.45
CA GLY A 162 -8.17 0.15 0.87
C GLY A 162 -9.37 -0.32 1.68
N THR A 163 -9.29 -1.52 2.24
CA THR A 163 -10.37 -2.11 3.03
C THR A 163 -9.86 -2.61 4.36
N LEU A 164 -10.72 -2.52 5.38
CA LEU A 164 -10.49 -3.04 6.71
C LEU A 164 -11.77 -3.74 7.18
N ASN A 165 -11.62 -4.98 7.60
CA ASN A 165 -12.65 -5.74 8.30
C ASN A 165 -12.14 -6.12 9.69
N VAL A 166 -12.98 -5.96 10.70
CA VAL A 166 -12.65 -6.30 12.08
C VAL A 166 -13.72 -7.18 12.70
N THR A 167 -13.33 -8.14 13.52
CA THR A 167 -14.25 -8.95 14.32
C THR A 167 -14.01 -8.68 15.80
N ASN A 168 -15.06 -8.24 16.49
CA ASN A 168 -15.04 -7.96 17.93
C ASN A 168 -13.89 -7.04 18.36
N LEU A 169 -13.61 -5.98 17.59
CA LEU A 169 -12.58 -5.01 17.98
C LEU A 169 -13.10 -4.15 19.13
N GLN A 170 -12.35 -4.12 20.22
CA GLN A 170 -12.65 -3.35 21.42
C GLN A 170 -11.47 -2.43 21.74
N VAL A 171 -11.78 -1.19 22.07
CA VAL A 171 -10.79 -0.19 22.47
C VAL A 171 -11.09 0.22 23.90
N PHE A 172 -10.09 0.14 24.75
CA PHE A 172 -10.14 0.52 26.15
C PHE A 172 -9.17 1.66 26.43
N ALA A 173 -9.58 2.53 27.34
CA ALA A 173 -8.86 3.72 27.79
C ALA A 173 -8.87 3.75 29.32
N ASN A 174 -7.70 3.60 29.96
CA ASN A 174 -7.61 3.49 31.42
C ASN A 174 -8.64 2.48 31.98
N GLY A 175 -8.80 1.34 31.29
CA GLY A 175 -9.74 0.28 31.65
C GLY A 175 -11.22 0.51 31.29
N ASN A 176 -11.59 1.69 30.77
CA ASN A 176 -12.96 1.97 30.32
C ASN A 176 -13.13 1.63 28.85
N LEU A 177 -14.20 0.92 28.51
CA LEU A 177 -14.55 0.65 27.12
C LEU A 177 -14.92 1.95 26.39
N VAL A 178 -14.19 2.23 25.31
CA VAL A 178 -14.35 3.42 24.46
C VAL A 178 -15.16 3.12 23.21
N ALA A 179 -14.87 1.98 22.58
CA ALA A 179 -15.49 1.59 21.32
C ALA A 179 -15.58 0.08 21.19
N THR A 180 -16.62 -0.37 20.49
CA THR A 180 -16.74 -1.74 20.01
C THR A 180 -17.14 -1.68 18.54
N LEU A 181 -16.36 -2.36 17.70
CA LEU A 181 -16.48 -2.30 16.25
C LEU A 181 -16.50 -3.70 15.68
N ASN A 182 -17.34 -3.91 14.66
CA ASN A 182 -17.50 -5.19 14.00
C ASN A 182 -17.90 -4.99 12.54
N GLY A 183 -17.30 -5.79 11.65
CA GLY A 183 -17.50 -5.73 10.21
C GLY A 183 -16.57 -4.74 9.50
N ASP A 184 -17.03 -4.25 8.36
CA ASP A 184 -16.24 -3.37 7.49
C ASP A 184 -16.17 -1.95 8.08
N ILE A 185 -14.95 -1.42 8.14
CA ILE A 185 -14.66 -0.09 8.65
C ILE A 185 -14.41 0.86 7.47
N SER A 186 -15.12 1.99 7.46
CA SER A 186 -14.93 3.04 6.44
C SER A 186 -13.51 3.57 6.44
N GLU A 187 -13.04 4.07 5.31
CA GLU A 187 -11.74 4.72 5.20
C GLU A 187 -11.58 5.87 6.21
N ASN A 188 -10.38 5.98 6.78
CA ASN A 188 -9.98 7.02 7.74
C ASN A 188 -10.96 7.19 8.91
N PHE A 189 -11.50 6.09 9.44
CA PHE A 189 -12.48 6.12 10.52
C PHE A 189 -11.81 6.50 11.85
N ASN A 190 -12.19 7.65 12.41
CA ASN A 190 -11.67 8.11 13.69
C ASN A 190 -12.52 7.61 14.86
N VAL A 191 -11.87 6.96 15.84
CA VAL A 191 -12.51 6.53 17.08
C VAL A 191 -12.60 7.72 18.04
N VAL A 192 -13.64 8.54 17.87
CA VAL A 192 -13.83 9.81 18.60
C VAL A 192 -13.82 9.64 20.13
N GLY A 193 -14.28 8.51 20.64
CA GLY A 193 -14.29 8.26 22.08
C GLY A 193 -12.89 8.28 22.71
N LEU A 194 -11.84 7.94 21.95
CA LEU A 194 -10.50 7.80 22.52
C LEU A 194 -9.92 9.17 22.91
N SER A 195 -10.04 10.17 22.05
CA SER A 195 -9.53 11.52 22.34
C SER A 195 -10.29 12.21 23.47
N THR A 196 -11.53 11.79 23.73
CA THR A 196 -12.30 12.25 24.90
C THR A 196 -11.88 11.55 26.19
N ALA A 197 -11.47 10.28 26.11
CA ALA A 197 -11.06 9.49 27.27
C ALA A 197 -9.59 9.75 27.65
N LEU A 198 -8.72 9.97 26.66
CA LEU A 198 -7.31 10.34 26.81
C LEU A 198 -7.02 11.55 25.93
N ALA A 199 -6.85 12.70 26.56
CA ALA A 199 -6.39 13.90 25.87
C ALA A 199 -5.02 13.64 25.23
N GLY A 200 -4.88 13.99 23.95
CA GLY A 200 -3.66 13.76 23.18
C GLY A 200 -3.60 12.41 22.45
N ALA A 201 -4.54 11.49 22.69
CA ALA A 201 -4.61 10.22 21.96
C ALA A 201 -5.59 10.32 20.79
N THR A 202 -5.18 9.82 19.62
CA THR A 202 -6.05 9.71 18.44
C THR A 202 -5.88 8.35 17.79
N LEU A 203 -7.01 7.70 17.48
CA LEU A 203 -7.02 6.38 16.86
C LEU A 203 -7.80 6.45 15.56
N THR A 204 -7.09 6.22 14.46
CA THR A 204 -7.67 6.14 13.12
C THR A 204 -7.57 4.71 12.62
N LEU A 205 -8.72 4.15 12.23
CA LEU A 205 -8.82 2.84 11.61
C LEU A 205 -8.96 2.98 10.09
N ASN A 206 -8.53 1.95 9.35
CA ASN A 206 -8.52 1.94 7.89
C ASN A 206 -7.91 3.23 7.32
N GLN A 207 -6.77 3.65 7.88
CA GLN A 207 -6.14 4.89 7.47
C GLN A 207 -5.52 4.68 6.09
N GLN A 208 -5.81 5.58 5.16
CA GLN A 208 -5.23 5.58 3.83
C GLN A 208 -4.35 6.83 3.67
N PRO A 209 -3.17 6.87 4.31
CA PRO A 209 -2.37 8.09 4.40
C PRO A 209 -1.76 8.53 3.07
N SER A 210 -1.62 7.61 2.11
CA SER A 210 -0.92 7.87 0.86
C SER A 210 -1.68 7.29 -0.32
N LEU A 211 -2.32 8.19 -1.08
CA LEU A 211 -2.78 7.92 -2.43
C LEU A 211 -1.85 8.70 -3.38
N THR A 212 -1.14 7.97 -4.23
CA THR A 212 -0.16 8.54 -5.17
C THR A 212 -0.51 8.22 -6.61
N GLY A 213 0.10 8.96 -7.53
CA GLY A 213 -0.06 8.77 -8.97
C GLY A 213 -1.25 9.52 -9.58
N ASP A 214 -1.25 9.58 -10.91
CA ASP A 214 -2.23 10.30 -11.72
C ASP A 214 -3.49 9.48 -12.04
N GLY A 215 -3.46 8.17 -11.76
CA GLY A 215 -4.54 7.25 -12.13
C GLY A 215 -4.56 6.81 -13.59
N ALA A 216 -3.60 7.27 -14.38
CA ALA A 216 -3.49 6.93 -15.78
C ALA A 216 -2.22 6.13 -16.06
N SER A 217 -1.07 6.67 -15.66
CA SER A 217 0.24 6.05 -15.79
C SER A 217 0.72 5.45 -14.47
N SER A 218 0.26 5.94 -13.33
CA SER A 218 0.66 5.41 -12.03
C SER A 218 -0.44 5.54 -11.00
N ARG A 219 -0.50 4.58 -10.10
CA ARG A 219 -1.36 4.63 -8.92
C ARG A 219 -0.69 3.86 -7.78
N GLY A 220 -0.67 4.42 -6.59
CA GLY A 220 -0.19 3.75 -5.39
C GLY A 220 -1.10 4.05 -4.21
N LEU A 221 -1.28 3.06 -3.35
CA LEU A 221 -2.06 3.14 -2.13
C LEU A 221 -1.29 2.48 -0.98
N VAL A 222 -1.24 3.17 0.16
CA VAL A 222 -0.84 2.59 1.45
C VAL A 222 -2.04 2.65 2.38
N THR A 223 -2.31 1.54 3.07
CA THR A 223 -3.39 1.43 4.07
C THR A 223 -2.83 0.84 5.36
N ASN A 224 -3.20 1.44 6.49
CA ASN A 224 -2.92 0.95 7.83
C ASN A 224 -4.24 0.50 8.47
N ALA A 225 -4.27 -0.69 9.09
CA ALA A 225 -5.44 -1.13 9.84
C ALA A 225 -5.70 -0.22 11.05
N ILE A 226 -4.64 0.06 11.81
CA ILE A 226 -4.66 0.87 13.03
C ILE A 226 -3.54 1.89 12.92
N ASN A 227 -3.87 3.16 13.10
CA ASN A 227 -2.91 4.20 13.43
C ASN A 227 -3.34 4.84 14.76
N LEU A 228 -2.56 4.58 15.80
CA LEU A 228 -2.67 5.24 17.08
C LEU A 228 -1.56 6.28 17.19
N ASN A 229 -1.95 7.54 17.30
CA ASN A 229 -1.03 8.65 17.54
C ASN A 229 -1.26 9.20 18.95
N LEU A 230 -0.16 9.33 19.69
CA LEU A 230 -0.11 9.82 21.05
C LEU A 230 0.69 11.11 21.07
N ASN A 231 0.11 12.16 21.62
CA ASN A 231 0.75 13.45 21.79
C ASN A 231 0.61 13.90 23.24
N ASP A 232 1.68 13.72 24.00
CA ASP A 232 1.79 14.05 25.41
C ASP A 232 0.67 13.42 26.27
N VAL A 233 0.38 12.14 26.01
CA VAL A 233 -0.65 11.40 26.75
C VAL A 233 -0.12 11.05 28.14
N ASN A 234 -0.87 11.40 29.19
CA ASN A 234 -0.46 11.13 30.56
C ASN A 234 -0.57 9.63 30.89
N ALA A 235 0.55 8.91 30.85
CA ALA A 235 0.67 7.52 31.25
C ALA A 235 0.98 7.45 32.74
N GLY A 236 -0.04 7.71 33.57
CA GLY A 236 0.07 8.03 35.00
C GLY A 236 1.18 7.29 35.74
N GLY A 237 2.20 8.02 36.22
CA GLY A 237 3.36 7.48 36.93
C GLY A 237 4.62 7.28 36.08
N VAL A 238 4.50 7.22 34.75
CA VAL A 238 5.63 7.04 33.80
C VAL A 238 6.02 8.35 33.11
N GLY A 239 5.06 9.27 32.93
CA GLY A 239 5.28 10.58 32.30
C GLY A 239 4.32 10.83 31.14
N LEU A 240 4.70 11.73 30.24
CA LEU A 240 3.96 12.01 29.02
C LEU A 240 4.46 11.08 27.90
N LEU A 241 3.55 10.34 27.29
CA LEU A 241 3.79 9.40 26.21
C LEU A 241 3.47 10.06 24.87
N SER A 242 4.43 10.03 23.95
CA SER A 242 4.34 10.64 22.63
C SER A 242 4.93 9.73 21.58
N GLY A 243 4.28 9.64 20.41
CA GLY A 243 4.72 8.77 19.32
C GLY A 243 3.56 8.17 18.53
N ASP A 244 3.85 7.17 17.72
CA ASP A 244 2.88 6.48 16.88
C ASP A 244 3.04 4.96 16.92
N VAL A 245 1.89 4.29 16.82
CA VAL A 245 1.78 2.85 16.68
C VAL A 245 0.97 2.55 15.44
N LEU A 246 1.62 1.93 14.46
CA LEU A 246 1.03 1.52 13.20
C LEU A 246 0.92 0.00 13.19
N VAL A 247 -0.28 -0.49 12.93
CA VAL A 247 -0.56 -1.93 12.82
C VAL A 247 -1.30 -2.19 11.52
N GLY A 248 -1.03 -3.32 10.87
CA GLY A 248 -1.80 -3.66 9.68
C GLY A 248 -1.34 -2.89 8.45
N MET A 249 -0.04 -2.70 8.23
CA MET A 249 0.42 -1.87 7.12
C MET A 249 0.41 -2.69 5.83
N THR A 250 -0.24 -2.16 4.80
CA THR A 250 -0.31 -2.76 3.46
C THR A 250 -0.04 -1.71 2.40
N GLY A 251 0.62 -2.11 1.32
CA GLY A 251 0.93 -1.25 0.19
C GLY A 251 0.63 -1.96 -1.11
N ALA A 252 0.14 -1.21 -2.09
CA ALA A 252 -0.03 -1.66 -3.46
C ALA A 252 0.27 -0.49 -4.42
N SER A 253 0.97 -0.76 -5.52
CA SER A 253 1.16 0.22 -6.58
C SER A 253 1.25 -0.43 -7.95
N LEU A 254 0.82 0.30 -8.98
CA LEU A 254 0.96 -0.06 -10.39
C LEU A 254 1.59 1.11 -11.15
N ASN A 255 2.42 0.74 -12.13
CA ASN A 255 3.02 1.65 -13.10
C ASN A 255 2.72 1.13 -14.51
N ALA A 256 2.11 2.00 -15.31
CA ALA A 256 1.70 1.77 -16.68
C ALA A 256 2.41 2.76 -17.60
N SER A 257 2.79 2.27 -18.77
CA SER A 257 3.51 3.07 -19.76
C SER A 257 2.85 2.93 -21.13
N ALA A 258 2.72 4.07 -21.81
CA ALA A 258 2.40 4.07 -23.22
C ALA A 258 3.61 3.55 -24.00
N VAL A 259 3.45 2.46 -24.74
CA VAL A 259 4.53 1.94 -25.58
C VAL A 259 4.69 2.87 -26.78
N PRO A 260 5.91 3.38 -27.08
CA PRO A 260 6.13 4.30 -28.20
C PRO A 260 5.69 3.70 -29.54
N GLU A 261 4.93 4.48 -30.31
CA GLU A 261 4.38 4.07 -31.60
C GLU A 261 5.47 3.77 -32.65
N PRO A 262 5.29 2.73 -33.50
CA PRO A 262 6.04 2.59 -34.75
C PRO A 262 5.70 3.65 -35.81
N SER A 263 4.73 4.54 -35.55
CA SER A 263 4.15 5.48 -36.53
C SER A 263 5.18 6.42 -37.18
N SER A 264 6.27 6.73 -36.48
CA SER A 264 7.39 7.50 -37.03
C SER A 264 8.10 6.77 -38.19
N LEU A 265 8.20 5.44 -38.16
CA LEU A 265 8.69 4.64 -39.29
C LEU A 265 7.69 4.61 -40.45
N ALA A 266 6.38 4.56 -40.16
CA ALA A 266 5.35 4.60 -41.20
C ALA A 266 5.32 5.95 -41.94
N ILE A 267 5.49 7.06 -41.21
CA ILE A 267 5.60 8.42 -41.78
C ILE A 267 6.90 8.57 -42.60
N PHE A 268 8.04 8.03 -42.13
CA PHE A 268 9.27 7.99 -42.91
C PHE A 268 9.14 7.12 -44.17
N GLY A 269 8.43 6.00 -44.09
CA GLY A 269 8.09 5.15 -45.24
C GLY A 269 7.26 5.90 -46.29
N LEU A 270 6.24 6.63 -45.85
CA LEU A 270 5.42 7.49 -46.71
C LEU A 270 6.23 8.62 -47.37
N ALA A 271 7.04 9.32 -46.59
CA ALA A 271 7.86 10.44 -47.07
C ALA A 271 8.92 9.97 -48.08
N SER A 272 9.55 8.81 -47.84
CA SER A 272 10.54 8.23 -48.76
C SER A 272 9.92 7.75 -50.07
N VAL A 273 8.75 7.11 -50.05
CA VAL A 273 8.03 6.71 -51.27
C VAL A 273 7.51 7.94 -52.04
N GLY A 274 6.96 8.93 -51.34
CA GLY A 274 6.52 10.20 -51.93
C GLY A 274 7.67 10.98 -52.60
N GLY A 275 8.83 11.04 -51.96
CA GLY A 275 10.04 11.66 -52.51
C GLY A 275 10.58 10.95 -53.76
N VAL A 276 10.53 9.62 -53.79
CA VAL A 276 10.93 8.82 -54.97
C VAL A 276 9.96 9.04 -56.14
N TYR A 277 8.66 9.16 -55.88
CA TYR A 277 7.67 9.42 -56.93
C TYR A 277 7.79 10.83 -57.51
N TRP A 278 8.08 11.83 -56.66
CA TRP A 278 8.21 13.22 -57.07
C TRP A 278 9.53 13.50 -57.82
N SER A 279 10.65 12.91 -57.38
CA SER A 279 11.94 13.01 -58.08
C SER A 279 11.93 12.38 -59.48
N ARG A 280 11.14 11.31 -59.68
CA ARG A 280 10.95 10.70 -61.02
C ARG A 280 10.13 11.56 -61.97
N ARG A 281 9.19 12.38 -61.48
CA ARG A 281 8.41 13.31 -62.31
C ARG A 281 9.26 14.44 -62.89
N ARG A 282 10.33 14.86 -62.19
CA ARG A 282 11.20 15.97 -62.62
C ARG A 282 12.23 15.58 -63.69
N ARG A 283 12.45 14.29 -63.98
CA ARG A 283 13.44 13.85 -65.00
C ARG A 283 12.89 13.80 -66.44
N VAL A 284 11.66 14.24 -66.70
CA VAL A 284 11.01 14.10 -68.02
C VAL A 284 11.01 15.39 -68.85
N ALA A 285 11.68 16.46 -68.40
CA ALA A 285 11.84 17.67 -69.20
C ALA A 285 13.31 17.95 -69.50
N SER A 286 13.91 17.19 -70.43
CA SER A 286 15.09 17.65 -71.18
C SER A 286 14.62 18.07 -72.58
N PRO A 287 14.83 19.33 -73.02
CA PRO A 287 14.51 19.71 -74.38
C PRO A 287 15.49 18.99 -75.32
N ARG A 288 14.94 18.22 -76.27
CA ARG A 288 15.73 17.69 -77.38
C ARG A 288 16.00 18.84 -78.36
N SER A 289 17.28 19.07 -78.61
CA SER A 289 17.85 19.87 -79.71
C SER A 289 17.35 19.40 -81.06
#